data_AF-A0A969JSH8-F1
#
_entry.id   AF-A0A969JSH8-F1
#
_cell.length_a   1.000
_cell.length_b   1.000
_cell.length_c   1.000
_cell.angle_alpha   90.00
_cell.angle_beta   90.00
_cell.angle_gamma   90.00
#
_symmetry.space_group_name_H-M   'P 1'
#
loop_
_entity.id
_entity.type
_entity.pdbx_description
1 polymer ?
#
loop_
_entity_poly.entity_id
_entity_poly.type
_entity_poly.pdbx_seq_one_letter_code
_entity_poly.pdbx_strand_id
1 'polypeptide(L)'
;MGVLRSDLFKDDPKLEDCANIPLKHLKVGTKPGPHIAKIHAALERLRPSGPVISADEKRSMAYGSTTAAAVLNYKASHVPPIINFSYQKRPDNIVGQMTIQAIDAELFGAPAPTPAFRNAIADRAFTESRASLQAALTHLRALRNDINGLPNSADPAFGNAMLKLLTKHKRNIAVLAKRLLITPDPNSRSFGDALNRVIGLCERNLVLGNTILAAGQTGLCDPTHPRNAAGLPHAWTLASQADPKTHLCEPFFMNDSRDLQRDVVTHEYFHLLGLLDVSVNNTNDAFRNANTIAQVVAFLADRFRQANSDGNERSVPSLPTP
;
A
#
# COMPACT_ATOMS: atom_id res chain seq x y z
N MET A 1 -16.27 -9.79 36.01
CA MET A 1 -15.58 -8.68 35.32
C MET A 1 -15.55 -9.02 33.85
N GLY A 2 -15.90 -8.08 32.98
CA GLY A 2 -15.84 -8.26 31.52
C GLY A 2 -14.39 -8.44 31.05
N VAL A 3 -14.22 -9.13 29.91
CA VAL A 3 -12.92 -9.31 29.26
C VAL A 3 -12.63 -8.23 28.22
N LEU A 4 -13.67 -7.52 27.76
CA LEU A 4 -13.54 -6.42 26.81
C LEU A 4 -13.37 -5.09 27.56
N ARG A 5 -12.55 -4.21 27.00
CA ARG A 5 -12.04 -3.02 27.69
C ARG A 5 -12.36 -1.72 26.97
N SER A 6 -12.50 -1.74 25.64
CA SER A 6 -12.79 -0.54 24.85
C SER A 6 -14.12 0.07 25.24
N ASP A 7 -14.22 1.40 25.25
CA ASP A 7 -15.50 2.09 25.54
C ASP A 7 -16.62 1.66 24.60
N LEU A 8 -16.28 1.21 23.39
CA LEU A 8 -17.25 0.75 22.42
C LEU A 8 -17.84 -0.62 22.79
N PHE A 9 -17.05 -1.53 23.36
CA PHE A 9 -17.47 -2.92 23.59
C PHE A 9 -17.66 -3.30 25.05
N LYS A 10 -16.95 -2.66 25.98
CA LYS A 10 -17.07 -2.92 27.41
C LYS A 10 -18.53 -2.80 27.84
N ASP A 11 -18.93 -3.66 28.77
CA ASP A 11 -20.27 -3.75 29.33
C ASP A 11 -21.38 -4.16 28.34
N ASP A 12 -21.06 -4.54 27.08
CA ASP A 12 -22.04 -5.16 26.18
C ASP A 12 -22.13 -6.68 26.42
N PRO A 13 -23.22 -7.20 26.99
CA PRO A 13 -23.30 -8.60 27.39
C PRO A 13 -23.17 -9.56 26.21
N LYS A 14 -23.60 -9.17 25.00
CA LYS A 14 -23.48 -10.04 23.83
C LYS A 14 -22.07 -10.09 23.27
N LEU A 15 -21.33 -8.97 23.33
CA LEU A 15 -19.93 -8.94 22.90
C LEU A 15 -19.04 -9.65 23.93
N GLU A 16 -19.32 -9.48 25.22
CA GLU A 16 -18.67 -10.23 26.30
C GLU A 16 -18.93 -11.74 26.18
N ASP A 17 -20.17 -12.15 25.89
CA ASP A 17 -20.51 -13.54 25.58
C ASP A 17 -19.73 -14.04 24.36
N CYS A 18 -19.64 -13.25 23.28
CA CYS A 18 -18.87 -13.59 22.09
C CYS A 18 -17.37 -13.76 22.40
N ALA A 19 -16.83 -13.01 23.37
CA ALA A 19 -15.44 -13.08 23.79
C ALA A 19 -15.14 -14.32 24.66
N ASN A 20 -16.16 -14.90 25.31
CA ASN A 20 -15.99 -15.98 26.30
C ASN A 20 -16.59 -17.33 25.89
N ILE A 21 -17.59 -17.35 25.01
CA ILE A 21 -18.38 -18.55 24.72
C ILE A 21 -18.40 -18.80 23.20
N PRO A 22 -17.77 -19.89 22.70
CA PRO A 22 -17.72 -20.17 21.25
C PRO A 22 -19.08 -20.26 20.56
N LEU A 23 -20.13 -20.71 21.27
CA LEU A 23 -21.50 -20.78 20.77
C LEU A 23 -22.16 -19.41 20.57
N LYS A 24 -21.53 -18.33 21.07
CA LYS A 24 -22.03 -16.94 21.01
C LYS A 24 -21.32 -16.11 19.95
N HIS A 25 -20.48 -16.72 19.11
CA HIS A 25 -19.86 -16.04 17.98
C HIS A 25 -20.89 -15.37 17.06
N LEU A 26 -20.55 -14.20 16.52
CA LEU A 26 -21.41 -13.43 15.63
C LEU A 26 -21.10 -13.81 14.18
N LYS A 27 -22.15 -14.11 13.41
CA LYS A 27 -22.08 -14.54 12.02
C LYS A 27 -23.33 -14.10 11.26
N VAL A 28 -23.37 -14.35 9.96
CA VAL A 28 -24.56 -14.08 9.15
C VAL A 28 -25.78 -14.76 9.78
N GLY A 29 -26.86 -14.00 9.95
CA GLY A 29 -28.09 -14.46 10.59
C GLY A 29 -28.11 -14.33 12.12
N THR A 30 -27.04 -13.84 12.75
CA THR A 30 -27.09 -13.43 14.17
C THR A 30 -28.20 -12.39 14.36
N LYS A 31 -29.01 -12.57 15.42
CA LYS A 31 -30.15 -11.69 15.71
C LYS A 31 -29.71 -10.22 15.75
N PRO A 32 -30.35 -9.32 14.99
CA PRO A 32 -29.97 -7.90 14.95
C PRO A 32 -30.00 -7.21 16.31
N GLY A 33 -29.23 -6.13 16.45
CA GLY A 33 -29.29 -5.23 17.61
C GLY A 33 -28.00 -4.47 17.91
N PRO A 34 -27.95 -3.73 19.04
CA PRO A 34 -26.87 -2.77 19.34
C PRO A 34 -25.44 -3.33 19.27
N HIS A 35 -25.23 -4.55 19.75
CA HIS A 35 -23.94 -5.28 19.61
C HIS A 35 -23.42 -5.35 18.17
N ILE A 36 -24.29 -5.54 17.16
CA ILE A 36 -23.89 -5.56 15.75
C ILE A 36 -23.55 -4.14 15.26
N ALA A 37 -24.31 -3.13 15.66
CA ALA A 37 -24.00 -1.74 15.33
C ALA A 37 -22.63 -1.31 15.87
N LYS A 38 -22.25 -1.79 17.06
CA LYS A 38 -20.90 -1.61 17.63
C LYS A 38 -19.82 -2.29 16.78
N ILE A 39 -20.06 -3.51 16.27
CA ILE A 39 -19.14 -4.16 15.32
C ILE A 39 -19.00 -3.33 14.05
N HIS A 40 -20.09 -2.80 13.49
CA HIS A 40 -20.01 -1.94 12.29
C HIS A 40 -19.15 -0.71 12.57
N ALA A 41 -19.45 0.03 13.64
CA ALA A 41 -18.70 1.21 14.03
C ALA A 41 -17.21 0.90 14.25
N ALA A 42 -16.90 -0.25 14.86
CA ALA A 42 -15.53 -0.70 15.07
C ALA A 42 -14.80 -0.97 13.75
N LEU A 43 -15.40 -1.75 12.85
CA LEU A 43 -14.79 -2.11 11.57
C LEU A 43 -14.56 -0.88 10.69
N GLU A 44 -15.52 0.04 10.67
CA GLU A 44 -15.40 1.28 9.90
C GLU A 44 -14.34 2.22 10.48
N ARG A 45 -14.20 2.23 11.80
CA ARG A 45 -13.15 3.00 12.49
C ARG A 45 -11.77 2.41 12.24
N LEU A 46 -11.62 1.09 12.37
CA LEU A 46 -10.33 0.41 12.27
C LEU A 46 -9.88 0.19 10.83
N ARG A 47 -10.82 0.11 9.87
CA ARG A 47 -10.55 -0.14 8.45
C ARG A 47 -11.44 0.78 7.58
N PRO A 48 -11.19 2.09 7.56
CA PRO A 48 -12.01 3.05 6.81
C PRO A 48 -11.98 2.81 5.29
N SER A 49 -10.89 2.24 4.77
CA SER A 49 -10.76 1.86 3.35
C SER A 49 -11.22 0.42 3.04
N GLY A 50 -11.82 -0.27 4.01
CA GLY A 50 -12.33 -1.63 3.86
C GLY A 50 -13.64 -1.70 3.07
N PRO A 51 -14.18 -2.91 2.84
CA PRO A 51 -15.50 -3.10 2.24
C PRO A 51 -16.57 -2.30 2.98
N VAL A 52 -17.38 -1.56 2.22
CA VAL A 52 -18.46 -0.74 2.78
C VAL A 52 -19.58 -1.63 3.33
N ILE A 53 -19.96 -1.41 4.59
CA ILE A 53 -21.15 -2.05 5.18
C ILE A 53 -22.39 -1.32 4.66
N SER A 54 -23.34 -2.08 4.11
CA SER A 54 -24.52 -1.49 3.46
C SER A 54 -25.36 -0.65 4.43
N ALA A 55 -25.99 0.40 3.90
CA ALA A 55 -26.87 1.26 4.69
C ALA A 55 -28.03 0.49 5.33
N ASP A 56 -28.53 -0.55 4.65
CA ASP A 56 -29.61 -1.40 5.16
C ASP A 56 -29.17 -2.25 6.36
N GLU A 57 -27.99 -2.86 6.30
CA GLU A 57 -27.41 -3.60 7.43
C GLU A 57 -27.13 -2.68 8.63
N LYS A 58 -26.64 -1.46 8.38
CA LYS A 58 -26.47 -0.45 9.45
C LYS A 58 -27.79 -0.03 10.08
N ARG A 59 -28.80 0.30 9.26
CA ARG A 59 -30.11 0.76 9.72
C ARG A 59 -30.84 -0.33 10.51
N SER A 60 -30.73 -1.58 10.07
CA SER A 60 -31.34 -2.73 10.74
C SER A 60 -30.48 -3.34 11.86
N MET A 61 -29.23 -2.88 12.02
CA MET A 61 -28.22 -3.45 12.92
C MET A 61 -28.06 -4.96 12.71
N ALA A 62 -28.07 -5.39 11.45
CA ALA A 62 -28.04 -6.79 11.06
C ALA A 62 -26.65 -7.20 10.56
N TYR A 63 -26.20 -8.39 10.96
CA TYR A 63 -24.97 -8.99 10.42
C TYR A 63 -25.31 -9.70 9.11
N GLY A 64 -25.24 -8.97 8.00
CA GLY A 64 -25.48 -9.49 6.66
C GLY A 64 -24.19 -9.80 5.90
N SER A 65 -24.29 -9.89 4.57
CA SER A 65 -23.17 -10.26 3.71
C SER A 65 -22.11 -9.18 3.63
N THR A 66 -22.48 -7.89 3.71
CA THR A 66 -21.52 -6.78 3.66
C THR A 66 -20.74 -6.65 4.97
N THR A 67 -21.39 -6.88 6.11
CA THR A 67 -20.71 -7.02 7.41
C THR A 67 -19.75 -8.21 7.42
N ALA A 68 -20.17 -9.36 6.90
CA ALA A 68 -19.32 -10.53 6.79
C ALA A 68 -18.06 -10.26 5.94
N ALA A 69 -18.20 -9.55 4.82
CA ALA A 69 -17.08 -9.14 3.98
C ALA A 69 -16.12 -8.18 4.72
N ALA A 70 -16.65 -7.21 5.46
CA ALA A 70 -15.84 -6.30 6.27
C ALA A 70 -15.05 -7.04 7.38
N VAL A 71 -15.66 -8.02 8.05
CA VAL A 71 -14.97 -8.86 9.05
C VAL A 71 -13.88 -9.70 8.42
N LEU A 72 -14.14 -10.33 7.27
CA LEU A 72 -13.12 -11.10 6.55
C LEU A 72 -11.93 -10.21 6.16
N ASN A 73 -12.21 -9.00 5.66
CA ASN A 73 -11.18 -8.02 5.32
C ASN A 73 -10.36 -7.59 6.55
N TYR A 74 -11.02 -7.29 7.67
CA TYR A 74 -10.34 -6.96 8.93
C TYR A 74 -9.40 -8.10 9.36
N LYS A 75 -9.88 -9.35 9.38
CA LYS A 75 -9.07 -10.49 9.80
C LYS A 75 -7.90 -10.80 8.86
N ALA A 76 -8.10 -10.62 7.55
CA ALA A 76 -7.07 -10.86 6.55
C ALA A 76 -6.00 -9.75 6.53
N SER A 77 -6.38 -8.50 6.81
CA SER A 77 -5.49 -7.35 6.84
C SER A 77 -4.82 -7.10 8.21
N HIS A 78 -5.37 -7.65 9.29
CA HIS A 78 -4.75 -7.60 10.61
C HIS A 78 -3.37 -8.27 10.57
N VAL A 79 -2.42 -7.75 11.35
CA VAL A 79 -1.04 -8.25 11.40
C VAL A 79 -0.69 -8.64 12.84
N PRO A 80 -0.47 -9.93 13.11
CA PRO A 80 -0.62 -11.08 12.19
C PRO A 80 -2.09 -11.34 11.80
N PRO A 81 -2.38 -12.02 10.67
CA PRO A 81 -3.76 -12.35 10.30
C PRO A 81 -4.47 -13.18 11.38
N ILE A 82 -5.75 -12.89 11.61
CA ILE A 82 -6.53 -13.58 12.65
C ILE A 82 -7.04 -14.92 12.10
N ILE A 83 -6.30 -16.00 12.40
CA ILE A 83 -6.61 -17.37 11.99
C ILE A 83 -6.54 -18.27 13.22
N ASN A 84 -7.58 -19.06 13.46
CA ASN A 84 -7.47 -20.12 14.45
C ASN A 84 -6.85 -21.37 13.81
N PHE A 85 -5.52 -21.49 13.90
CA PHE A 85 -4.77 -22.57 13.26
C PHE A 85 -5.11 -23.98 13.76
N SER A 86 -5.87 -24.13 14.85
CA SER A 86 -6.33 -25.45 15.30
C SER A 86 -7.33 -26.09 14.33
N TYR A 87 -8.05 -25.30 13.53
CA TYR A 87 -9.02 -25.82 12.54
C TYR A 87 -9.14 -24.99 11.26
N GLN A 88 -8.44 -23.86 11.14
CA GLN A 88 -8.51 -22.97 9.97
C GLN A 88 -7.16 -22.86 9.29
N LYS A 89 -7.20 -22.83 7.96
CA LYS A 89 -6.03 -22.50 7.11
C LYS A 89 -6.10 -21.08 6.55
N ARG A 90 -7.26 -20.42 6.66
CA ARG A 90 -7.54 -19.08 6.13
C ARG A 90 -8.48 -18.33 7.08
N PRO A 91 -8.47 -16.99 7.10
CA PRO A 91 -9.45 -16.20 7.82
C PRO A 91 -10.88 -16.54 7.37
N ASP A 92 -11.82 -16.58 8.31
CA ASP A 92 -13.25 -16.67 8.03
C ASP A 92 -13.92 -15.28 8.15
N ASN A 93 -15.23 -15.24 7.99
CA ASN A 93 -16.06 -14.04 8.11
C ASN A 93 -16.89 -14.02 9.41
N ILE A 94 -16.41 -14.70 10.45
CA ILE A 94 -17.08 -14.84 11.75
C ILE A 94 -16.33 -14.00 12.79
N VAL A 95 -17.08 -13.24 13.59
CA VAL A 95 -16.55 -12.61 14.80
C VAL A 95 -16.60 -13.66 15.91
N GLY A 96 -15.47 -14.34 16.09
CA GLY A 96 -15.25 -15.23 17.22
C GLY A 96 -14.39 -14.58 18.32
N GLN A 97 -14.03 -15.36 19.34
CA GLN A 97 -13.25 -14.89 20.49
C GLN A 97 -11.98 -14.11 20.08
N MET A 98 -11.15 -14.70 19.20
CA MET A 98 -9.93 -14.04 18.72
C MET A 98 -10.22 -12.73 18.00
N THR A 99 -11.30 -12.69 17.20
CA THR A 99 -11.67 -11.50 16.43
C THR A 99 -12.15 -10.38 17.34
N ILE A 100 -13.09 -10.66 18.25
CA ILE A 100 -13.65 -9.63 19.13
C ILE A 100 -12.59 -9.07 20.08
N GLN A 101 -11.69 -9.92 20.59
CA GLN A 101 -10.59 -9.50 21.45
C GLN A 101 -9.56 -8.65 20.70
N ALA A 102 -9.27 -8.96 19.43
CA ALA A 102 -8.37 -8.16 18.61
C ALA A 102 -8.96 -6.78 18.29
N ILE A 103 -10.25 -6.73 17.91
CA ILE A 103 -10.94 -5.47 17.66
C ILE A 103 -10.98 -4.64 18.95
N ASP A 104 -11.35 -5.25 20.08
CA ASP A 104 -11.37 -4.58 21.37
C ASP A 104 -10.00 -4.04 21.78
N ALA A 105 -8.94 -4.83 21.59
CA ALA A 105 -7.57 -4.39 21.87
C ALA A 105 -7.17 -3.19 21.00
N GLU A 106 -7.48 -3.22 19.69
CA GLU A 106 -7.23 -2.08 18.80
C GLU A 106 -8.06 -0.84 19.21
N LEU A 107 -9.31 -1.02 19.63
CA LEU A 107 -10.21 0.07 20.05
C LEU A 107 -9.91 0.64 21.44
N PHE A 108 -9.53 -0.19 22.40
CA PHE A 108 -9.22 0.18 23.79
C PHE A 108 -7.94 1.02 23.87
N GLY A 109 -7.15 0.98 22.81
CA GLY A 109 -5.79 1.50 22.79
C GLY A 109 -4.84 0.33 22.75
N ALA A 110 -4.62 -0.21 21.54
CA ALA A 110 -3.26 -0.61 21.22
C ALA A 110 -2.41 0.59 21.63
N PRO A 111 -1.45 0.45 22.58
CA PRO A 111 -0.61 1.57 22.93
C PRO A 111 -0.12 2.16 21.62
N ALA A 112 -0.26 3.48 21.45
CA ALA A 112 0.27 4.18 20.28
C ALA A 112 1.64 3.55 20.00
N PRO A 113 1.87 3.01 18.79
CA PRO A 113 2.93 2.06 18.56
C PRO A 113 4.19 2.60 19.20
N THR A 114 4.79 1.83 20.10
CA THR A 114 5.92 2.32 20.89
C THR A 114 6.96 2.89 19.93
N PRO A 115 7.79 3.87 20.32
CA PRO A 115 8.85 4.37 19.44
C PRO A 115 9.67 3.24 18.82
N ALA A 116 9.95 2.17 19.59
CA ALA A 116 10.59 0.96 19.09
C ALA A 116 9.79 0.23 17.99
N PHE A 117 8.47 0.08 18.15
CA PHE A 117 7.63 -0.54 17.11
C PHE A 117 7.53 0.33 15.86
N ARG A 118 7.38 1.65 15.99
CA ARG A 118 7.36 2.57 14.85
C ARG A 118 8.68 2.53 14.09
N ASN A 119 9.81 2.53 14.81
CA ASN A 119 11.13 2.39 14.22
C ASN A 119 11.25 1.05 13.47
N ALA A 120 10.79 -0.06 14.05
CA ALA A 120 10.81 -1.36 13.38
C ALA A 120 9.97 -1.38 12.08
N ILE A 121 8.80 -0.72 12.06
CA ILE A 121 8.00 -0.57 10.83
C ILE A 121 8.75 0.28 9.80
N ALA A 122 9.31 1.41 10.22
CA ALA A 122 10.05 2.32 9.36
C ALA A 122 11.27 1.64 8.73
N ASP A 123 12.07 0.93 9.54
CA ASP A 123 13.26 0.19 9.10
C ASP A 123 12.90 -0.92 8.12
N ARG A 124 11.81 -1.64 8.38
CA ARG A 124 11.27 -2.65 7.46
C ARG A 124 10.87 -2.00 6.13
N ALA A 125 10.05 -0.96 6.17
CA ALA A 125 9.54 -0.29 4.98
C ALA A 125 10.68 0.31 4.14
N PHE A 126 11.71 0.86 4.79
CA PHE A 126 12.93 1.30 4.13
C PHE A 126 13.65 0.15 3.44
N THR A 127 13.92 -0.94 4.16
CA THR A 127 14.60 -2.12 3.61
C THR A 127 13.85 -2.68 2.41
N GLU A 128 12.53 -2.82 2.51
CA GLU A 128 11.68 -3.30 1.42
C GLU A 128 11.64 -2.32 0.23
N SER A 129 11.64 -1.01 0.49
CA SER A 129 11.73 0.01 -0.56
C SER A 129 13.04 -0.14 -1.35
N ARG A 130 14.17 -0.32 -0.65
CA ARG A 130 15.48 -0.54 -1.29
C ARG A 130 15.48 -1.83 -2.12
N ALA A 131 14.92 -2.92 -1.59
CA ALA A 131 14.81 -4.20 -2.30
C ALA A 131 13.96 -4.08 -3.58
N SER A 132 12.81 -3.38 -3.51
CA SER A 132 11.98 -3.13 -4.70
C SER A 132 12.68 -2.27 -5.75
N LEU A 133 13.42 -1.23 -5.35
CA LEU A 133 14.25 -0.44 -6.26
C LEU A 133 15.30 -1.29 -6.97
N GLN A 134 15.99 -2.18 -6.25
CA GLN A 134 16.97 -3.10 -6.84
C GLN A 134 16.34 -4.08 -7.83
N ALA A 135 15.18 -4.66 -7.48
CA ALA A 135 14.44 -5.53 -8.38
C ALA A 135 14.00 -4.80 -9.66
N ALA A 136 13.43 -3.60 -9.52
CA ALA A 136 13.05 -2.77 -10.66
C ALA A 136 14.27 -2.42 -11.54
N LEU A 137 15.39 -1.99 -10.94
CA LEU A 137 16.62 -1.69 -11.66
C LEU A 137 17.16 -2.90 -12.43
N THR A 138 17.08 -4.09 -11.86
CA THR A 138 17.48 -5.34 -12.54
C THR A 138 16.66 -5.51 -13.82
N HIS A 139 15.34 -5.33 -13.74
CA HIS A 139 14.46 -5.43 -14.91
C HIS A 139 14.69 -4.33 -15.95
N LEU A 140 14.93 -3.10 -15.51
CA LEU A 140 15.19 -1.96 -16.40
C LEU A 140 16.53 -2.13 -17.14
N ARG A 141 17.59 -2.52 -16.42
CA ARG A 141 18.91 -2.75 -17.01
C ARG A 141 18.90 -3.94 -17.97
N ALA A 142 18.19 -5.02 -17.65
CA ALA A 142 18.01 -6.14 -18.57
C ALA A 142 17.32 -5.69 -19.88
N LEU A 143 16.24 -4.91 -19.78
CA LEU A 143 15.58 -4.34 -20.96
C LEU A 143 16.54 -3.44 -21.76
N ARG A 144 17.28 -2.54 -21.11
CA ARG A 144 18.24 -1.66 -21.78
C ARG A 144 19.32 -2.46 -22.52
N ASN A 145 19.86 -3.50 -21.89
CA ASN A 145 20.90 -4.33 -22.49
C ASN A 145 20.37 -5.08 -23.72
N ASP A 146 19.15 -5.63 -23.65
CA ASP A 146 18.52 -6.29 -24.77
C ASP A 146 18.21 -5.31 -25.93
N ILE A 147 17.79 -4.08 -25.64
CA ILE A 147 17.60 -3.03 -26.66
C ILE A 147 18.94 -2.69 -27.33
N ASN A 148 19.98 -2.46 -26.54
CA ASN A 148 21.32 -2.12 -27.05
C ASN A 148 21.94 -3.26 -27.87
N GLY A 149 21.51 -4.50 -27.64
CA GLY A 149 21.94 -5.68 -28.38
C GLY A 149 21.14 -5.95 -29.67
N LEU A 150 20.14 -5.12 -30.01
CA LEU A 150 19.40 -5.29 -31.25
C LEU A 150 20.31 -5.07 -32.48
N PRO A 151 20.17 -5.88 -33.54
CA PRO A 151 20.78 -5.59 -34.82
C PRO A 151 20.34 -4.24 -35.38
N ASN A 152 21.04 -3.74 -36.39
CA ASN A 152 20.56 -2.60 -37.17
C ASN A 152 19.18 -2.91 -37.75
N SER A 153 18.27 -1.93 -37.84
CA SER A 153 16.91 -2.16 -38.35
C SER A 153 16.85 -2.61 -39.81
N ALA A 154 17.92 -2.40 -40.60
CA ALA A 154 18.06 -2.92 -41.95
C ALA A 154 18.55 -4.39 -41.99
N ASP A 155 19.00 -4.96 -40.87
CA ASP A 155 19.47 -6.35 -40.79
C ASP A 155 18.26 -7.32 -40.84
N PRO A 156 18.28 -8.36 -41.69
CA PRO A 156 17.22 -9.38 -41.74
C PRO A 156 16.92 -10.05 -40.39
N ALA A 157 17.89 -10.11 -39.47
CA ALA A 157 17.72 -10.67 -38.13
C ALA A 157 16.94 -9.75 -37.17
N PHE A 158 16.80 -8.45 -37.49
CA PHE A 158 16.17 -7.46 -36.62
C PHE A 158 14.75 -7.86 -36.21
N GLY A 159 13.91 -8.27 -37.15
CA GLY A 159 12.52 -8.63 -36.87
C GLY A 159 12.38 -9.74 -35.83
N ASN A 160 13.22 -10.79 -35.94
CA ASN A 160 13.24 -11.90 -34.99
C ASN A 160 13.80 -11.49 -33.62
N ALA A 161 14.82 -10.63 -33.59
CA ALA A 161 15.39 -10.09 -32.35
C ALA A 161 14.37 -9.19 -31.62
N MET A 162 13.69 -8.32 -32.36
CA MET A 162 12.64 -7.45 -31.83
C MET A 162 11.47 -8.25 -31.26
N LEU A 163 11.01 -9.30 -31.95
CA LEU A 163 9.95 -10.17 -31.43
C LEU A 163 10.33 -10.81 -30.09
N LYS A 164 11.56 -11.35 -29.98
CA LYS A 164 12.07 -11.93 -28.73
C LYS A 164 12.09 -10.90 -27.59
N LEU A 165 12.55 -9.68 -27.88
CA LEU A 165 12.59 -8.59 -26.92
C LEU A 165 11.18 -8.21 -26.45
N LEU A 166 10.24 -8.03 -27.38
CA LEU A 166 8.85 -7.69 -27.08
C LEU A 166 8.16 -8.77 -26.25
N THR A 167 8.44 -10.06 -26.49
CA THR A 167 7.92 -11.15 -25.68
C THR A 167 8.52 -11.15 -24.28
N LYS A 168 9.86 -11.09 -24.17
CA LYS A 168 10.57 -11.16 -22.89
C LYS A 168 10.29 -9.96 -21.98
N HIS A 169 10.17 -8.77 -22.55
CA HIS A 169 10.04 -7.52 -21.81
C HIS A 169 8.67 -6.85 -21.95
N LYS A 170 7.66 -7.57 -22.45
CA LYS A 170 6.30 -7.06 -22.71
C LYS A 170 5.77 -6.19 -21.57
N ARG A 171 5.83 -6.70 -20.34
CA ARG A 171 5.34 -5.99 -19.15
C ARG A 171 6.18 -4.75 -18.83
N ASN A 172 7.51 -4.83 -18.93
CA ASN A 172 8.39 -3.70 -18.63
C ASN A 172 8.11 -2.53 -19.58
N ILE A 173 7.98 -2.84 -20.86
CA ILE A 173 7.65 -1.90 -21.92
C ILE A 173 6.27 -1.27 -21.66
N ALA A 174 5.27 -2.09 -21.33
CA ALA A 174 3.92 -1.59 -21.03
C ALA A 174 3.89 -0.66 -19.81
N VAL A 175 4.62 -0.98 -18.74
CA VAL A 175 4.72 -0.12 -17.54
C VAL A 175 5.36 1.22 -17.90
N LEU A 176 6.50 1.22 -18.58
CA LEU A 176 7.22 2.43 -18.96
C LEU A 176 6.40 3.31 -19.92
N ALA A 177 5.89 2.71 -21.00
CA ALA A 177 5.08 3.41 -22.00
C ALA A 177 3.91 4.15 -21.35
N LYS A 178 3.23 3.49 -20.41
CA LYS A 178 2.04 4.02 -19.79
C LYS A 178 2.33 5.06 -18.71
N ARG A 179 3.26 4.77 -17.80
CA ARG A 179 3.56 5.68 -16.68
C ARG A 179 4.33 6.92 -17.14
N LEU A 180 5.13 6.81 -18.20
CA LEU A 180 5.91 7.92 -18.73
C LEU A 180 5.24 8.62 -19.92
N LEU A 181 4.07 8.14 -20.37
CA LEU A 181 3.35 8.67 -21.53
C LEU A 181 4.22 8.70 -22.80
N ILE A 182 4.94 7.61 -23.05
CA ILE A 182 5.84 7.44 -24.20
C ILE A 182 5.33 6.33 -25.13
N THR A 183 5.84 6.30 -26.36
CA THR A 183 5.58 5.19 -27.30
C THR A 183 6.01 3.85 -26.69
N PRO A 184 5.29 2.75 -26.93
CA PRO A 184 5.72 1.42 -26.53
C PRO A 184 6.78 0.81 -27.46
N ASP A 185 7.25 1.53 -28.49
CA ASP A 185 8.32 1.06 -29.38
C ASP A 185 9.70 1.14 -28.69
N PRO A 186 10.30 -0.01 -28.31
CA PRO A 186 11.58 -0.02 -27.61
C PRO A 186 12.78 0.36 -28.50
N ASN A 187 12.61 0.41 -29.83
CA ASN A 187 13.64 0.88 -30.77
C ASN A 187 13.61 2.40 -30.98
N SER A 188 12.58 3.07 -30.46
CA SER A 188 12.48 4.52 -30.59
C SER A 188 13.48 5.23 -29.68
N ARG A 189 14.05 6.34 -30.17
CA ARG A 189 14.96 7.18 -29.36
C ARG A 189 14.29 7.67 -28.07
N SER A 190 13.03 8.08 -28.14
CA SER A 190 12.29 8.57 -26.98
C SER A 190 12.12 7.50 -25.89
N PHE A 191 11.92 6.24 -26.27
CA PHE A 191 11.87 5.13 -25.32
C PHE A 191 13.24 4.87 -24.68
N GLY A 192 14.31 4.82 -25.49
CA GLY A 192 15.68 4.65 -25.00
C GLY A 192 16.11 5.75 -24.02
N ASP A 193 15.85 7.02 -24.36
CA ASP A 193 16.15 8.17 -23.50
C ASP A 193 15.35 8.10 -22.19
N ALA A 194 14.07 7.73 -22.27
CA ALA A 194 13.21 7.60 -21.11
C ALA A 194 13.66 6.47 -20.17
N LEU A 195 13.98 5.30 -20.72
CA LEU A 195 14.51 4.15 -19.97
C LEU A 195 15.79 4.52 -19.21
N ASN A 196 16.74 5.16 -19.90
CA ASN A 196 17.98 5.62 -19.28
C ASN A 196 17.73 6.62 -18.15
N ARG A 197 16.80 7.55 -18.34
CA ARG A 197 16.44 8.54 -17.32
C ARG A 197 15.81 7.91 -16.08
N VAL A 198 14.91 6.93 -16.23
CA VAL A 198 14.34 6.20 -15.09
C VAL A 198 15.42 5.39 -14.36
N ILE A 199 16.31 4.71 -15.09
CA ILE A 199 17.45 4.00 -14.48
C ILE A 199 18.28 4.97 -13.63
N GLY A 200 18.67 6.13 -14.18
CA GLY A 200 19.45 7.12 -13.43
C GLY A 200 18.72 7.67 -12.20
N LEU A 201 17.40 7.87 -12.27
CA LEU A 201 16.59 8.27 -11.11
C LEU A 201 16.57 7.17 -10.04
N CYS A 202 16.37 5.91 -10.42
CA CYS A 202 16.35 4.79 -9.48
C CYS A 202 17.73 4.55 -8.85
N GLU A 203 18.81 4.69 -9.62
CA GLU A 203 20.19 4.59 -9.12
C GLU A 203 20.49 5.68 -8.10
N ARG A 204 20.13 6.94 -8.40
CA ARG A 204 20.28 8.06 -7.46
C ARG A 204 19.43 7.89 -6.21
N ASN A 205 18.22 7.35 -6.33
CA ASN A 205 17.37 7.06 -5.17
C ASN A 205 18.01 5.98 -4.29
N LEU A 206 18.52 4.90 -4.90
CA LEU A 206 19.05 3.74 -4.20
C LEU A 206 20.27 4.07 -3.33
N VAL A 207 21.09 5.05 -3.74
CA VAL A 207 22.29 5.47 -2.97
C VAL A 207 21.98 6.41 -1.79
N LEU A 208 20.74 6.88 -1.66
CA LEU A 208 20.35 7.70 -0.51
C LEU A 208 20.36 6.86 0.77
N GLY A 209 20.98 7.41 1.82
CA GLY A 209 20.98 6.82 3.16
C GLY A 209 19.61 6.91 3.84
N ASN A 210 19.42 6.18 4.93
CA ASN A 210 18.18 6.22 5.69
C ASN A 210 18.04 7.58 6.41
N THR A 211 17.13 8.42 5.94
CA THR A 211 16.79 9.73 6.52
C THR A 211 15.40 9.76 7.15
N ILE A 212 14.83 8.59 7.44
CA ILE A 212 13.48 8.46 7.99
C ILE A 212 13.49 8.80 9.48
N LEU A 213 12.53 9.65 9.86
CA LEU A 213 12.11 9.84 11.23
C LEU A 213 10.71 9.25 11.40
N ALA A 214 10.59 8.24 12.23
CA ALA A 214 9.29 7.74 12.65
C ALA A 214 8.53 8.83 13.44
N ALA A 215 7.21 8.95 13.22
CA ALA A 215 6.36 10.03 13.76
C ALA A 215 6.69 10.45 15.20
N GLY A 216 6.82 11.77 15.44
CA GLY A 216 6.64 12.34 16.78
C GLY A 216 7.43 13.59 17.19
N GLN A 217 8.31 14.16 16.34
CA GLN A 217 9.24 15.19 16.85
C GLN A 217 9.25 16.54 16.12
N THR A 218 8.84 16.64 14.85
CA THR A 218 9.00 17.87 14.05
C THR A 218 7.72 18.68 13.82
N GLY A 219 6.57 18.23 14.34
CA GLY A 219 5.27 18.88 14.15
C GLY A 219 4.69 18.81 12.72
N LEU A 220 5.44 18.29 11.73
CA LEU A 220 4.95 18.16 10.35
C LEU A 220 3.79 17.17 10.20
N CYS A 221 3.74 16.17 11.08
CA CYS A 221 2.64 15.22 11.18
C CYS A 221 1.58 15.65 12.21
N ASP A 222 1.59 16.90 12.66
CA ASP A 222 0.57 17.45 13.54
C ASP A 222 -0.73 17.72 12.74
N PRO A 223 -1.90 17.23 13.19
CA PRO A 223 -3.18 17.53 12.54
C PRO A 223 -3.49 19.04 12.44
N THR A 224 -2.94 19.85 13.34
CA THR A 224 -3.14 21.31 13.37
C THR A 224 -2.26 22.04 12.35
N HIS A 225 -1.29 21.37 11.75
CA HIS A 225 -0.45 21.97 10.71
C HIS A 225 -1.32 22.34 9.50
N PRO A 226 -1.26 23.58 8.96
CA PRO A 226 -2.20 24.05 7.93
C PRO A 226 -2.27 23.18 6.67
N ARG A 227 -1.15 22.52 6.30
CA ARG A 227 -1.12 21.61 5.15
C ARG A 227 -1.81 20.26 5.38
N ASN A 228 -2.08 19.92 6.64
CA ASN A 228 -2.80 18.70 7.02
C ASN A 228 -4.28 18.97 7.28
N ALA A 229 -4.78 20.18 6.97
CA ALA A 229 -6.19 20.56 7.18
C ALA A 229 -7.18 19.66 6.41
N ALA A 230 -6.74 19.06 5.30
CA ALA A 230 -7.52 18.10 4.52
C ALA A 230 -7.38 16.64 5.01
N GLY A 231 -6.57 16.39 6.05
CA GLY A 231 -6.23 15.08 6.57
C GLY A 231 -4.73 14.92 6.79
N LEU A 232 -4.35 13.98 7.66
CA LEU A 232 -2.96 13.60 7.84
C LEU A 232 -2.47 12.80 6.62
N PRO A 233 -1.32 13.15 6.03
CA PRO A 233 -0.71 12.34 4.99
C PRO A 233 -0.05 11.08 5.58
N HIS A 234 0.42 10.19 4.71
CA HIS A 234 1.19 9.01 5.10
C HIS A 234 2.61 9.39 5.55
N ALA A 235 3.23 10.31 4.82
CA ALA A 235 4.55 10.81 5.10
C ALA A 235 4.71 12.26 4.62
N TRP A 236 5.84 12.86 4.98
CA TRP A 236 6.22 14.22 4.65
C TRP A 236 7.71 14.26 4.33
N THR A 237 8.07 14.73 3.15
CA THR A 237 9.47 15.00 2.80
C THR A 237 9.64 16.38 2.24
N LEU A 238 10.58 17.14 2.79
CA LEU A 238 11.05 18.38 2.19
C LEU A 238 12.55 18.28 1.92
N ALA A 239 12.93 18.33 0.64
CA ALA A 239 14.34 18.30 0.25
C ALA A 239 15.18 19.43 0.89
N SER A 240 14.54 20.56 1.22
CA SER A 240 15.16 21.73 1.85
C SER A 240 15.34 21.61 3.37
N GLN A 241 14.77 20.60 4.03
CA GLN A 241 14.94 20.40 5.47
C GLN A 241 16.32 19.78 5.77
N ALA A 242 16.82 20.03 6.98
CA ALA A 242 17.97 19.29 7.50
C ALA A 242 17.57 17.82 7.74
N ASP A 243 18.54 16.91 7.66
CA ASP A 243 18.27 15.51 8.02
C ASP A 243 17.87 15.40 9.50
N PRO A 244 16.94 14.50 9.86
CA PRO A 244 16.18 13.61 8.97
C PRO A 244 15.10 14.33 8.16
N LYS A 245 15.05 14.08 6.85
CA LYS A 245 14.18 14.78 5.88
C LYS A 245 12.81 14.14 5.64
N THR A 246 12.66 12.85 5.94
CA THR A 246 11.44 12.10 5.66
C THR A 246 10.74 11.74 6.97
N HIS A 247 9.56 12.31 7.18
CA HIS A 247 8.75 12.14 8.38
C HIS A 247 7.57 11.23 8.08
N LEU A 248 7.51 10.07 8.71
CA LEU A 248 6.35 9.18 8.60
C LEU A 248 5.27 9.67 9.58
N CYS A 249 4.00 9.69 9.17
CA CYS A 249 2.89 10.18 9.97
C CYS A 249 1.99 9.02 10.45
N GLU A 250 1.03 9.31 11.35
CA GLU A 250 0.23 8.25 12.00
C GLU A 250 -0.48 7.27 11.04
N PRO A 251 -1.08 7.71 9.91
CA PRO A 251 -1.71 6.79 8.96
C PRO A 251 -0.77 5.69 8.45
N PHE A 252 0.53 6.00 8.29
CA PHE A 252 1.54 5.04 7.86
C PHE A 252 1.69 3.85 8.82
N PHE A 253 1.59 4.10 10.12
CA PHE A 253 1.79 3.06 11.13
C PHE A 253 0.51 2.26 11.39
N MET A 254 -0.65 2.89 11.23
CA MET A 254 -1.93 2.32 11.68
C MET A 254 -2.79 1.76 10.55
N ASN A 255 -2.77 2.39 9.37
CA ASN A 255 -3.74 2.13 8.30
C ASN A 255 -3.09 1.55 7.05
N ASP A 256 -1.82 1.85 6.82
CA ASP A 256 -1.16 1.46 5.57
C ASP A 256 -0.84 -0.03 5.55
N SER A 257 -1.24 -0.68 4.45
CA SER A 257 -0.76 -2.03 4.15
C SER A 257 0.76 -2.04 4.00
N ARG A 258 1.39 -3.21 4.19
CA ARG A 258 2.84 -3.37 4.02
C ARG A 258 3.34 -2.88 2.66
N ASP A 259 2.59 -3.17 1.60
CA ASP A 259 2.90 -2.69 0.25
C ASP A 259 2.84 -1.17 0.15
N LEU A 260 1.82 -0.55 0.75
CA LEU A 260 1.68 0.90 0.77
C LEU A 260 2.82 1.55 1.57
N GLN A 261 3.19 1.00 2.72
CA GLN A 261 4.32 1.50 3.52
C GLN A 261 5.63 1.51 2.72
N ARG A 262 5.93 0.41 2.02
CA ARG A 262 7.09 0.31 1.14
C ARG A 262 7.05 1.35 0.02
N ASP A 263 5.89 1.53 -0.60
CA ASP A 263 5.74 2.42 -1.75
C ASP A 263 5.77 3.89 -1.36
N VAL A 264 5.19 4.25 -0.21
CA VAL A 264 5.33 5.59 0.40
C VAL A 264 6.80 5.90 0.61
N VAL A 265 7.58 5.01 1.24
CA VAL A 265 9.02 5.27 1.42
C VAL A 265 9.75 5.43 0.09
N THR A 266 9.40 4.63 -0.93
CA THR A 266 10.00 4.76 -2.27
C THR A 266 9.70 6.12 -2.90
N HIS A 267 8.44 6.57 -2.78
CA HIS A 267 7.94 7.85 -3.24
C HIS A 267 8.64 9.02 -2.55
N GLU A 268 8.69 9.02 -1.21
CA GLU A 268 9.32 10.07 -0.41
C GLU A 268 10.79 10.27 -0.81
N TYR A 269 11.50 9.19 -1.12
CA TYR A 269 12.90 9.28 -1.51
C TYR A 269 13.10 9.87 -2.92
N PHE A 270 12.07 9.87 -3.78
CA PHE A 270 12.13 10.63 -5.02
C PHE A 270 11.96 12.13 -4.79
N HIS A 271 11.24 12.57 -3.76
CA HIS A 271 11.23 13.98 -3.36
C HIS A 271 12.61 14.47 -2.93
N LEU A 272 13.42 13.62 -2.29
CA LEU A 272 14.81 13.95 -1.95
C LEU A 272 15.68 14.24 -3.18
N LEU A 273 15.30 13.73 -4.35
CA LEU A 273 15.95 14.02 -5.64
C LEU A 273 15.37 15.25 -6.36
N GLY A 274 14.44 15.97 -5.72
CA GLY A 274 13.78 17.16 -6.28
C GLY A 274 12.56 16.87 -7.16
N LEU A 275 12.03 15.63 -7.14
CA LEU A 275 10.75 15.36 -7.78
C LEU A 275 9.60 15.90 -6.91
N LEU A 276 8.45 16.14 -7.52
CA LEU A 276 7.29 16.83 -6.94
C LEU A 276 6.03 15.97 -7.04
N ASP A 277 4.95 16.39 -6.38
CA ASP A 277 3.60 15.88 -6.62
C ASP A 277 2.86 16.81 -7.58
N VAL A 278 2.84 16.43 -8.85
CA VAL A 278 2.25 17.22 -9.93
C VAL A 278 1.36 16.34 -10.78
N SER A 279 0.33 16.93 -11.38
CA SER A 279 -0.47 16.25 -12.38
C SER A 279 0.38 15.90 -13.60
N VAL A 280 0.23 14.67 -14.10
CA VAL A 280 1.04 14.16 -15.20
C VAL A 280 0.23 14.17 -16.50
N ASN A 281 0.57 15.09 -17.39
CA ASN A 281 -0.11 15.24 -18.69
C ASN A 281 0.81 14.93 -19.87
N ASN A 282 2.12 14.87 -19.64
CA ASN A 282 3.13 14.57 -20.64
C ASN A 282 4.34 13.88 -19.98
N THR A 283 5.29 13.45 -20.80
CA THR A 283 6.51 12.75 -20.35
C THR A 283 7.41 13.60 -19.45
N ASN A 284 7.46 14.92 -19.65
CA ASN A 284 8.27 15.78 -18.79
C ASN A 284 7.67 15.90 -17.38
N ASP A 285 6.35 15.99 -17.28
CA ASP A 285 5.64 15.95 -15.99
C ASP A 285 5.89 14.61 -15.29
N ALA A 286 5.83 13.50 -16.03
CA ALA A 286 6.08 12.16 -15.51
C ALA A 286 7.47 12.04 -14.87
N PHE A 287 8.51 12.60 -15.48
CA PHE A 287 9.86 12.60 -14.93
C PHE A 287 10.08 13.54 -13.75
N ARG A 288 9.20 14.52 -13.57
CA ARG A 288 9.22 15.44 -12.43
C ARG A 288 8.32 14.96 -11.31
N ASN A 289 7.50 13.94 -11.52
CA ASN A 289 6.54 13.47 -10.56
C ASN A 289 7.05 12.26 -9.73
N ALA A 290 7.16 12.43 -8.41
CA ALA A 290 7.69 11.40 -7.50
C ALA A 290 6.80 10.14 -7.52
N ASN A 291 5.48 10.34 -7.43
CA ASN A 291 4.49 9.27 -7.52
C ASN A 291 4.64 8.41 -8.79
N THR A 292 4.77 9.04 -9.95
CA THR A 292 4.91 8.33 -11.22
C THR A 292 6.13 7.41 -11.25
N ILE A 293 7.29 7.89 -10.79
CA ILE A 293 8.51 7.08 -10.78
C ILE A 293 8.44 5.98 -9.70
N ALA A 294 7.88 6.27 -8.53
CA ALA A 294 7.65 5.27 -7.49
C ALA A 294 6.71 4.15 -7.97
N GLN A 295 5.66 4.49 -8.72
CA GLN A 295 4.79 3.49 -9.32
C GLN A 295 5.51 2.63 -10.36
N VAL A 296 6.38 3.20 -11.21
CA VAL A 296 7.22 2.41 -12.12
C VAL A 296 8.01 1.37 -11.33
N VAL A 297 8.62 1.75 -10.21
CA VAL A 297 9.34 0.81 -9.34
C VAL A 297 8.40 -0.27 -8.82
N ALA A 298 7.25 0.11 -8.29
CA ALA A 298 6.30 -0.81 -7.69
C ALA A 298 5.78 -1.86 -8.69
N PHE A 299 5.38 -1.47 -9.91
CA PHE A 299 4.88 -2.41 -10.93
C PHE A 299 5.95 -3.32 -11.53
N LEU A 300 7.21 -2.87 -11.53
CA LEU A 300 8.33 -3.67 -11.99
C LEU A 300 8.81 -4.66 -10.93
N ALA A 301 8.85 -4.25 -9.66
CA ALA A 301 9.24 -5.11 -8.54
C ALA A 301 8.15 -6.14 -8.20
N ASP A 302 6.91 -5.71 -8.10
CA ASP A 302 5.75 -6.59 -7.90
C ASP A 302 5.11 -6.94 -9.26
N ARG A 303 5.59 -8.06 -9.81
CA ARG A 303 5.24 -8.54 -11.14
C ARG A 303 3.75 -8.90 -11.27
N PHE A 304 3.06 -9.27 -10.20
CA PHE A 304 1.64 -9.63 -10.24
C PHE A 304 0.71 -8.44 -10.00
N ARG A 305 1.25 -7.29 -9.62
CA ARG A 305 0.50 -6.07 -9.37
C ARG A 305 -0.30 -5.59 -10.57
N GLN A 306 -1.56 -5.24 -10.34
CA GLN A 306 -2.45 -4.64 -11.34
C GLN A 306 -3.06 -3.30 -10.90
N ALA A 307 -3.01 -3.00 -9.60
CA ALA A 307 -3.52 -1.76 -9.02
C ALA A 307 -2.43 -1.02 -8.24
N ASN A 308 -2.62 0.28 -8.01
CA ASN A 308 -1.77 1.05 -7.11
C ASN A 308 -2.06 0.68 -5.66
N SER A 309 -1.07 0.85 -4.79
CA SER A 309 -1.19 0.52 -3.36
C SER A 309 -2.09 1.48 -2.57
N ASP A 310 -2.29 2.70 -3.06
CA ASP A 310 -3.15 3.71 -2.43
C ASP A 310 -4.59 3.70 -2.96
N GLY A 311 -4.85 2.99 -4.07
CA GLY A 311 -6.17 2.87 -4.70
C GLY A 311 -6.73 4.13 -5.35
N ASN A 312 -6.01 5.26 -5.34
CA ASN A 312 -6.56 6.58 -5.67
C ASN A 312 -6.52 6.94 -7.16
N GLU A 313 -5.72 6.25 -7.98
CA GLU A 313 -5.72 6.44 -9.43
C GLU A 313 -6.60 5.42 -10.14
N ARG A 314 -7.14 5.82 -11.30
CA ARG A 314 -7.85 4.92 -12.20
C ARG A 314 -7.00 3.69 -12.48
N SER A 315 -7.62 2.51 -12.38
CA SER A 315 -6.97 1.25 -12.73
C SER A 315 -6.34 1.36 -14.11
N VAL A 316 -5.04 1.17 -14.15
CA VAL A 316 -4.27 0.91 -15.36
C VAL A 316 -4.97 -0.28 -16.04
N PRO A 317 -5.49 -0.19 -17.29
CA PRO A 317 -5.84 -1.38 -18.06
C PRO A 317 -4.83 -2.48 -17.83
N SER A 318 -5.33 -3.70 -17.58
CA SER A 318 -4.55 -4.80 -17.06
C SER A 318 -3.19 -4.91 -17.76
N LEU A 319 -2.13 -4.81 -16.96
CA LEU A 319 -0.79 -5.00 -17.45
C LEU A 319 -0.60 -6.47 -17.85
N PRO A 320 0.24 -6.76 -18.86
CA PRO A 320 0.59 -8.13 -19.19
C PRO A 320 1.00 -8.88 -17.92
N THR A 321 0.48 -10.11 -17.78
CA THR A 321 0.93 -11.01 -16.73
C THR A 321 2.41 -11.34 -16.92
N PRO A 322 3.13 -11.62 -15.82
CA PRO A 322 4.53 -12.05 -15.89
C PRO A 322 4.72 -13.27 -16.77
#